data_AF-A0A442UIX6-F1
#
_entry.id   AF-A0A442UIX6-F1
#
_cell.length_a   1.000
_cell.length_b   1.000
_cell.length_c   1.000
_cell.angle_alpha   90.00
_cell.angle_beta   90.00
_cell.angle_gamma   90.00
#
_symmetry.space_group_name_H-M   'P 1'
#
loop_
_entity.id
_entity.type
_entity.pdbx_description
1 polymer ?
#
loop_
_entity_poly.entity_id
_entity_poly.type
_entity_poly.pdbx_seq_one_letter_code
_entity_poly.pdbx_strand_id
1 'polypeptide(L)'
;MMEHTVTETVKVWGVRTEFPEHKLGKFLDEVECVYYNIPTEHRASAEIDFEPYFDCAGESYPQVRITYERPESQEEANSRADEDRKRWMEQLEQARERVTYCEAQLNDLPVKRRT
;
A
#
# COMPACT_ATOMS: atom_id res chain seq x y z
N MET A 1 13.24 -13.24 -14.52
CA MET A 1 12.89 -12.55 -13.27
C MET A 1 11.72 -11.64 -13.61
N MET A 2 10.62 -11.69 -12.86
CA MET A 2 9.59 -10.65 -13.00
C MET A 2 10.18 -9.37 -12.41
N GLU A 3 10.23 -8.30 -13.20
CA GLU A 3 10.60 -6.98 -12.68
C GLU A 3 9.43 -6.48 -11.82
N HIS A 4 9.72 -6.13 -10.56
CA HIS A 4 8.72 -5.53 -9.69
C HIS A 4 8.54 -4.06 -10.08
N THR A 5 7.28 -3.66 -10.24
CA THR A 5 6.90 -2.27 -10.44
C THR A 5 6.33 -1.68 -9.16
N VAL A 6 6.51 -0.37 -9.01
CA VAL A 6 5.87 0.43 -7.96
C VAL A 6 5.00 1.49 -8.61
N THR A 7 3.87 1.77 -7.96
CA THR A 7 2.97 2.85 -8.36
C THR A 7 3.44 4.16 -7.72
N GLU A 8 3.91 5.08 -8.56
CA GLU A 8 4.32 6.41 -8.13
C GLU A 8 3.13 7.37 -8.24
N THR A 9 2.94 8.22 -7.23
CA THR A 9 1.89 9.25 -7.25
C THR A 9 2.48 10.59 -7.66
N VAL A 10 1.97 11.18 -8.74
CA VAL A 10 2.47 12.46 -9.29
C VAL A 10 1.68 13.63 -8.76
N LYS A 11 0.35 13.46 -8.66
CA LYS A 11 -0.56 14.51 -8.24
C LYS A 11 -1.75 13.91 -7.50
N VAL A 12 -2.17 14.61 -6.46
CA VAL A 12 -3.39 14.32 -5.71
C VAL A 12 -4.16 15.63 -5.58
N TRP A 13 -5.45 15.56 -5.87
CA TRP A 13 -6.42 16.60 -5.55
C TRP A 13 -7.49 16.02 -4.62
N GLY A 14 -7.84 16.73 -3.56
CA GLY A 14 -8.80 16.23 -2.58
C GLY A 14 -8.57 16.76 -1.16
N VAL A 15 -9.12 16.05 -0.19
CA VAL A 15 -9.05 16.45 1.22
C VAL A 15 -7.60 16.45 1.72
N ARG A 16 -7.22 17.50 2.46
CA ARG A 16 -5.85 17.77 2.98
C ARG A 16 -4.79 18.09 1.92
N THR A 17 -5.16 18.18 0.65
CA THR A 17 -4.32 18.71 -0.42
C THR A 17 -5.00 19.93 -1.04
N GLU A 18 -4.50 20.38 -2.19
CA GLU A 18 -5.21 21.35 -3.01
C GLU A 18 -6.40 20.71 -3.74
N PHE A 19 -7.35 21.56 -4.15
CA PHE A 19 -8.46 21.19 -5.02
C PHE A 19 -8.14 21.57 -6.46
N PRO A 20 -8.64 20.82 -7.45
CA PRO A 20 -8.41 21.15 -8.84
C PRO A 20 -9.22 22.38 -9.23
N GLU A 21 -8.80 23.08 -10.28
CA GLU A 21 -9.55 24.20 -10.82
C GLU A 21 -10.98 23.79 -11.25
N HIS A 22 -11.98 24.57 -10.82
CA HIS A 22 -13.38 24.22 -11.05
C HIS A 22 -13.83 24.33 -12.52
N LYS A 23 -13.07 25.05 -13.35
CA LYS A 23 -13.37 25.21 -14.77
C LYS A 23 -12.76 24.04 -15.54
N LEU A 24 -13.59 23.28 -16.26
CA LEU A 24 -13.16 22.09 -17.02
C LEU A 24 -11.95 22.36 -17.92
N GLY A 25 -11.93 23.47 -18.68
CA GLY A 25 -10.78 23.80 -19.51
C GLY A 25 -9.48 23.97 -18.71
N LYS A 26 -9.55 24.62 -17.55
CA LYS A 26 -8.40 24.81 -16.66
C LYS A 26 -7.94 23.50 -16.02
N PHE A 27 -8.90 22.66 -15.62
CA PHE A 27 -8.58 21.33 -15.12
C PHE A 27 -7.88 20.47 -16.18
N LEU A 28 -8.34 20.51 -17.43
CA LEU A 28 -7.69 19.80 -18.53
C LEU A 28 -6.26 20.32 -18.79
N ASP A 29 -6.07 21.64 -18.78
CA ASP A 29 -4.73 22.25 -18.88
C ASP A 29 -3.79 21.76 -17.75
N GLU A 30 -4.30 21.64 -16.53
CA GLU A 30 -3.55 21.13 -15.38
C GLU A 30 -3.21 19.65 -15.53
N VAL A 31 -4.17 18.82 -15.92
CA VAL A 31 -3.95 17.39 -16.15
C VAL A 31 -2.91 17.18 -17.26
N GLU A 32 -2.97 17.96 -18.34
CA GLU A 32 -1.97 17.91 -19.41
C GLU A 32 -0.58 18.30 -18.91
N CYS A 33 -0.49 19.36 -18.10
CA CYS A 33 0.78 19.76 -17.46
C CYS A 33 1.34 18.64 -16.58
N VAL A 34 0.50 17.99 -15.78
CA VAL A 34 0.89 16.85 -14.93
C VAL A 34 1.37 15.67 -15.80
N TYR A 35 0.67 15.35 -16.89
CA TYR A 35 1.05 14.27 -17.80
C TYR A 35 2.45 14.48 -18.38
N TYR A 36 2.81 15.72 -18.75
CA TYR A 36 4.15 16.00 -19.27
C TYR A 36 5.26 15.96 -18.21
N ASN A 37 4.93 16.10 -16.92
CA ASN A 37 5.89 15.91 -15.83
C ASN A 37 6.25 14.43 -15.60
N ILE A 38 5.46 13.49 -16.13
CA ILE A 38 5.75 12.05 -16.08
C ILE A 38 6.91 11.75 -17.06
N PRO A 39 7.95 10.99 -16.65
CA PRO A 39 9.00 10.54 -17.55
C PRO A 39 8.44 9.84 -18.79
N THR A 40 9.04 10.08 -19.95
CA THR A 40 8.45 9.71 -21.24
C THR A 40 8.26 8.19 -21.37
N GLU A 41 9.20 7.43 -20.81
CA GLU A 41 9.19 5.97 -20.73
C GLU A 41 8.06 5.39 -19.87
N HIS A 42 7.47 6.19 -18.97
CA HIS A 42 6.42 5.76 -18.04
C HIS A 42 5.04 6.33 -18.36
N ARG A 43 4.93 7.26 -19.32
CA ARG A 43 3.63 7.88 -19.66
C ARG A 43 2.57 6.88 -20.13
N ALA A 44 2.98 5.76 -20.71
CA ALA A 44 2.06 4.73 -21.18
C ALA A 44 1.34 3.98 -20.03
N SER A 45 1.91 3.97 -18.82
CA SER A 45 1.30 3.39 -17.62
C SER A 45 0.64 4.46 -16.73
N ALA A 46 0.54 5.70 -17.22
CA ALA A 46 -0.08 6.77 -16.44
C ALA A 46 -1.60 6.58 -16.37
N GLU A 47 -2.14 6.62 -15.16
CA GLU A 47 -3.57 6.45 -14.89
C GLU A 47 -4.11 7.61 -14.05
N ILE A 48 -5.42 7.84 -14.17
CA ILE A 48 -6.15 8.79 -13.34
C ILE A 48 -7.23 8.05 -12.55
N ASP A 49 -7.11 8.06 -11.24
CA ASP A 49 -8.04 7.48 -10.31
C ASP A 49 -9.03 8.53 -9.84
N PHE A 50 -10.33 8.24 -9.97
CA PHE A 50 -11.40 9.03 -9.37
C PHE A 50 -11.97 8.25 -8.18
N GLU A 51 -11.65 8.70 -6.98
CA GLU A 51 -12.07 8.08 -5.72
C GLU A 51 -13.16 8.96 -5.07
N PRO A 52 -14.46 8.74 -5.36
CA PRO A 52 -15.53 9.58 -4.82
C PRO A 52 -15.73 9.44 -3.30
N TYR A 53 -15.21 8.36 -2.71
CA TYR A 53 -15.38 8.01 -1.31
C TYR A 53 -14.04 7.68 -0.62
N PHE A 54 -13.06 8.57 -0.74
CA PHE A 54 -11.80 8.46 -0.03
C PHE A 54 -12.01 8.73 1.47
N ASP A 55 -11.75 7.74 2.33
CA ASP A 55 -11.85 7.89 3.78
C ASP A 55 -10.64 8.67 4.31
N CYS A 56 -10.91 9.81 4.94
CA CYS A 56 -9.92 10.59 5.64
C CYS A 56 -10.41 10.89 7.06
N ALA A 57 -9.79 10.22 8.04
CA ALA A 57 -10.10 10.35 9.46
C ALA A 57 -11.57 10.03 9.83
N GLY A 58 -12.17 9.03 9.16
CA GLY A 58 -13.52 8.56 9.44
C GLY A 58 -14.62 9.34 8.70
N GLU A 59 -14.23 10.24 7.80
CA GLU A 59 -15.13 10.99 6.93
C GLU A 59 -14.78 10.73 5.45
N SER A 60 -15.80 10.68 4.60
CA SER A 60 -15.66 10.34 3.19
C SER A 60 -15.60 11.59 2.31
N TYR A 61 -14.55 11.71 1.50
CA TYR A 61 -14.31 12.84 0.61
C TYR A 61 -14.00 12.40 -0.81
N PRO A 62 -14.33 13.20 -1.84
CA PRO A 62 -13.84 12.93 -3.18
C PRO A 62 -12.33 13.24 -3.29
N GLN A 63 -11.62 12.37 -4.00
CA GLN A 63 -10.22 12.52 -4.35
C GLN A 63 -10.00 12.16 -5.83
N VAL A 64 -9.07 12.85 -6.47
CA VAL A 64 -8.54 12.50 -7.78
C VAL A 64 -7.03 12.34 -7.67
N ARG A 65 -6.49 11.25 -8.22
CA ARG A 65 -5.05 10.98 -8.18
C ARG A 65 -4.55 10.64 -9.58
N ILE A 66 -3.36 11.13 -9.93
CA ILE A 66 -2.63 10.70 -11.12
C ILE A 66 -1.41 9.90 -10.69
N THR A 67 -1.30 8.69 -11.21
CA THR A 67 -0.23 7.74 -10.91
C THR A 67 0.45 7.26 -12.20
N TYR A 68 1.62 6.65 -12.06
CA TYR A 68 2.24 5.83 -13.12
C TYR A 68 3.03 4.68 -12.51
N GLU A 69 3.29 3.65 -13.32
CA GLU A 69 4.14 2.54 -12.91
C GLU A 69 5.59 2.76 -13.34
N ARG A 70 6.53 2.50 -12.42
CA ARG A 70 7.97 2.45 -12.71
C ARG A 70 8.63 1.23 -12.11
N PRO A 71 9.83 0.84 -12.59
CA PRO A 71 10.65 -0.16 -11.91
C PRO A 71 10.91 0.25 -10.45
N GLU A 72 10.84 -0.75 -9.58
CA GLU A 72 11.25 -0.62 -8.19
C GLU A 72 12.75 -0.29 -8.12
N SER A 73 13.12 0.67 -7.26
CA SER A 73 14.51 1.00 -6.97
C SER A 73 15.14 -0.03 -6.04
N GLN A 74 16.47 -0.09 -6.02
CA GLN A 74 17.17 -1.02 -5.11
C GLN A 74 16.89 -0.72 -3.62
N GLU A 75 16.70 0.56 -3.26
CA GLU A 75 16.40 0.97 -1.90
C GLU A 75 15.00 0.51 -1.46
N GLU A 76 14.00 0.65 -2.34
CA GLU A 76 12.64 0.13 -2.12
C GLU A 76 12.65 -1.40 -1.99
N ALA A 77 13.38 -2.08 -2.89
CA ALA A 77 13.51 -3.54 -2.84
C ALA A 77 14.16 -4.02 -1.52
N ASN A 78 15.20 -3.32 -1.05
CA ASN A 78 15.83 -3.61 0.24
C ASN A 78 14.89 -3.35 1.41
N SER A 79 14.15 -2.25 1.37
CA SER A 79 13.18 -1.89 2.41
C SER A 79 12.05 -2.92 2.50
N ARG A 80 11.51 -3.36 1.36
CA ARG A 80 10.52 -4.44 1.29
C ARG A 80 11.06 -5.74 1.88
N ALA A 81 12.30 -6.11 1.54
CA ALA A 81 12.93 -7.30 2.08
C ALA A 81 13.12 -7.25 3.61
N ASP A 82 13.46 -6.08 4.14
CA ASP A 82 13.57 -5.86 5.59
C ASP A 82 12.21 -5.90 6.30
N GLU A 83 11.17 -5.32 5.70
CA GLU A 83 9.80 -5.40 6.20
C GLU A 83 9.26 -6.83 6.19
N ASP A 84 9.48 -7.57 5.09
CA ASP A 84 9.11 -8.97 5.00
C ASP A 84 9.83 -9.79 6.08
N ARG A 85 11.12 -9.53 6.29
CA ARG A 85 11.88 -10.21 7.35
C ARG A 85 11.30 -9.94 8.73
N LYS A 86 10.97 -8.68 9.05
CA LYS A 86 10.32 -8.31 10.32
C LYS A 86 9.00 -9.04 10.49
N ARG A 87 8.15 -9.03 9.46
CA ARG A 87 6.86 -9.72 9.47
C ARG A 87 7.00 -11.22 9.72
N TRP A 88 7.96 -11.88 9.07
CA TRP A 88 8.20 -13.31 9.29
C TRP A 88 8.72 -13.60 10.70
N MET A 89 9.56 -12.72 11.26
CA MET A 89 10.01 -12.85 12.65
C MET A 89 8.85 -12.72 13.64
N GLU A 90 7.94 -11.76 13.43
CA GLU A 90 6.73 -11.59 14.26
C GLU A 90 5.82 -12.81 14.19
N GLN A 91 5.59 -13.34 12.98
CA GLN A 91 4.77 -14.55 12.81
C GLN A 91 5.39 -15.78 13.46
N LEU A 92 6.72 -15.91 13.41
CA LEU A 92 7.44 -16.98 14.07
C LEU A 92 7.28 -16.89 15.60
N GLU A 93 7.38 -15.68 16.16
CA GLU A 93 7.21 -15.48 17.59
C GLU A 93 5.78 -15.81 18.04
N GLN A 94 4.77 -15.33 17.31
CA GLN A 94 3.36 -15.70 17.55
C GLN A 94 3.12 -17.21 17.43
N ALA A 95 3.83 -17.91 16.54
CA ALA A 95 3.75 -19.36 16.45
C ALA A 95 4.38 -20.03 17.67
N ARG A 96 5.52 -19.54 18.17
CA ARG A 96 6.17 -20.05 19.38
C ARG A 96 5.33 -19.86 20.64
N GLU A 97 4.68 -18.70 20.78
CA GLU A 97 3.75 -18.44 21.88
C GLU A 97 2.59 -19.44 21.86
N ARG A 98 2.02 -19.71 20.67
CA ARG A 98 0.96 -20.70 20.51
C ARG A 98 1.41 -22.12 20.85
N VAL A 99 2.62 -22.51 20.45
CA VAL A 99 3.17 -23.83 20.82
C VAL A 99 3.32 -23.94 22.34
N THR A 100 3.95 -22.93 22.97
CA THR A 100 4.13 -22.88 24.43
C THR A 100 2.80 -22.99 25.17
N TYR A 101 1.78 -22.27 24.69
CA TYR A 101 0.42 -22.34 25.24
C TYR A 101 -0.17 -23.75 25.15
N CYS A 102 -0.09 -24.39 23.97
CA CYS A 102 -0.58 -25.75 23.77
C CYS A 102 0.17 -26.79 24.61
N GLU A 103 1.49 -26.67 24.75
CA GLU A 103 2.30 -27.55 25.59
C GLU A 103 1.92 -27.42 27.08
N ALA A 104 1.68 -26.21 27.57
CA ALA A 104 1.17 -25.97 28.91
C ALA A 104 -0.19 -26.65 29.13
N GLN A 105 -1.12 -26.50 28.17
CA GLN A 105 -2.42 -27.17 28.23
C GLN A 105 -2.29 -28.70 28.22
N LEU A 106 -1.41 -29.27 27.39
CA LEU A 106 -1.18 -30.72 27.35
C LEU A 106 -0.63 -31.26 28.68
N ASN A 107 0.27 -30.52 29.34
CA ASN A 107 0.83 -30.90 30.63
C ASN A 107 -0.18 -30.82 31.78
N ASP A 108 -1.16 -29.91 31.69
CA ASP A 108 -2.25 -29.76 32.67
C ASP A 108 -3.44 -30.71 32.43
N LEU A 109 -3.45 -31.48 31.34
CA LEU A 109 -4.51 -32.46 31.10
C LEU A 109 -4.40 -33.65 32.08
N PRO A 110 -5.48 -34.02 32.78
CA PRO A 110 -5.45 -35.14 33.72
C PRO A 110 -5.19 -36.46 32.97
N VAL A 111 -4.16 -37.19 33.39
CA VAL A 111 -3.89 -38.55 32.92
C VAL A 111 -5.11 -39.42 33.29
N LYS A 112 -5.98 -39.72 32.33
CA LYS A 112 -7.01 -40.76 32.47
C LYS A 112 -6.28 -42.09 32.70
N ARG A 113 -6.07 -42.46 33.97
CA ARG A 113 -5.67 -43.80 34.34
C ARG A 113 -6.82 -44.72 33.92
N ARG A 114 -6.60 -45.48 32.84
CA ARG A 114 -7.45 -46.62 32.50
C ARG A 114 -7.29 -47.63 33.64
N THR A 115 -8.32 -47.73 34.48
CA THR A 115 -8.60 -48.89 35.34
C THR A 115 -8.81 -50.14 34.52
#